data_AF-A0AAV1RH91-F1
#
_entry.id   AF-A0AAV1RH91-F1
#
_cell.length_a   1.000
_cell.length_b   1.000
_cell.length_c   1.000
_cell.angle_alpha   90.00
_cell.angle_beta   90.00
_cell.angle_gamma   90.00
#
_symmetry.space_group_name_H-M   'P 1'
#
loop_
_entity.id
_entity.type
_entity.pdbx_description
1 polymer ?
#
loop_
_entity_poly.entity_id
_entity_poly.type
_entity_poly.pdbx_seq_one_letter_code
_entity_poly.pdbx_strand_id
1 'polypeptide(L)' 'MEKLSFVKNGVLRLPPGFRFHPTDEELVVQYLKRKVFACPLPASIIPEVDVCKSDPWDLP' A
#
# COMPACT_ATOMS: atom_id res chain seq x y z
N MET A 1 13.59 -21.78 6.72
CA MET A 1 12.54 -20.86 6.24
C MET A 1 13.18 -20.01 5.17
N GLU A 2 12.86 -20.27 3.91
CA GLU A 2 13.47 -19.58 2.78
C GLU A 2 13.06 -18.10 2.82
N LYS A 3 14.06 -17.22 2.82
CA LYS A 3 13.87 -15.77 2.85
C LYS A 3 13.35 -15.37 1.46
N LEU A 4 12.03 -15.37 1.28
CA LEU A 4 11.41 -15.04 -0.01
C LEU A 4 11.69 -13.57 -0.33
N SER A 5 12.72 -13.32 -1.13
CA SER A 5 13.05 -11.98 -1.64
C SER A 5 12.11 -11.66 -2.79
N PHE A 6 10.97 -11.04 -2.48
CA PHE A 6 9.94 -10.67 -3.45
C PHE A 6 10.29 -9.46 -4.32
N VAL A 7 11.48 -8.85 -4.19
CA VAL A 7 11.83 -7.65 -4.96
C VAL A 7 12.73 -8.04 -6.14
N LYS A 8 12.26 -7.82 -7.38
CA LYS A 8 13.10 -7.85 -8.59
C LYS A 8 12.91 -6.54 -9.35
N ASN A 9 14.00 -5.81 -9.57
CA ASN A 9 14.02 -4.51 -10.28
C ASN A 9 13.19 -3.39 -9.60
N GLY A 10 13.12 -3.36 -8.27
CA GLY A 10 12.31 -2.37 -7.53
C GLY A 10 10.81 -2.64 -7.58
N VAL A 11 10.37 -3.71 -8.26
CA VAL A 11 8.98 -4.15 -8.31
C VAL A 11 8.82 -5.38 -7.41
N LEU A 12 7.78 -5.36 -6.55
CA LEU A 12 7.37 -6.52 -5.78
C LEU A 12 6.80 -7.59 -6.75
N ARG A 13 7.56 -8.66 -7.01
CA ARG A 13 7.07 -9.86 -7.70
C ARG A 13 6.29 -10.71 -6.73
N LEU A 14 5.02 -10.36 -6.58
CA LEU A 14 4.08 -11.12 -5.77
C LEU A 14 3.58 -12.33 -6.58
N PRO A 15 3.34 -13.49 -5.95
CA PRO A 15 2.75 -14.65 -6.62
C PRO A 15 1.39 -14.30 -7.26
N PRO A 16 1.00 -14.95 -8.37
CA PRO A 16 -0.33 -14.79 -8.93
C PRO A 16 -1.42 -15.02 -7.87
N GLY A 17 -2.42 -14.13 -7.85
CA GLY A 17 -3.50 -14.17 -6.86
C GLY A 17 -3.23 -13.37 -5.58
N PHE A 18 -1.98 -12.98 -5.31
CA PHE A 18 -1.69 -12.07 -4.21
C PHE A 18 -2.17 -10.65 -4.56
N ARG A 19 -2.94 -10.04 -3.65
CA ARG A 19 -3.55 -8.73 -3.85
C ARG A 19 -3.48 -7.94 -2.55
N PHE A 20 -3.58 -6.62 -2.67
CA PHE A 20 -3.81 -5.78 -1.51
C PHE A 20 -5.25 -5.98 -1.03
N HIS A 21 -5.41 -6.64 0.11
CA HIS A 21 -6.70 -6.89 0.75
C HIS A 21 -6.56 -6.81 2.28
N PRO A 22 -6.24 -5.61 2.81
CA PRO A 22 -6.04 -5.42 4.24
C PRO A 22 -7.37 -5.45 5.00
N THR A 23 -7.30 -5.76 6.29
CA THR A 23 -8.37 -5.49 7.26
C THR A 23 -8.42 -4.00 7.63
N ASP A 24 -9.53 -3.55 8.23
CA ASP A 24 -9.68 -2.18 8.72
C ASP A 24 -8.58 -1.81 9.72
N GLU A 25 -8.24 -2.73 10.62
CA GLU A 25 -7.18 -2.54 11.61
C GLU A 25 -5.82 -2.35 10.92
N GLU A 26 -5.51 -3.16 9.91
CA GLU A 26 -4.26 -3.03 9.15
C GLU A 26 -4.19 -1.68 8.40
N LEU A 27 -5.29 -1.22 7.81
CA LEU A 27 -5.36 0.08 7.16
C LEU A 27 -5.07 1.22 8.15
N VAL A 28 -5.71 1.21 9.30
CA VAL A 28 -5.56 2.28 10.31
C VAL A 28 -4.18 2.23 10.94
N VAL A 29 -3.74 1.07 11.43
CA VAL A 29 -2.53 0.94 12.24
C VAL A 29 -1.27 0.92 11.37
N GLN A 30 -1.26 0.16 10.26
CA GLN A 30 -0.05 -0.03 9.47
C GLN A 30 0.14 1.03 8.39
N TYR A 31 -0.93 1.68 7.92
CA TYR A 31 -0.82 2.70 6.87
C TYR A 31 -1.11 4.10 7.40
N LEU A 32 -2.32 4.37 7.88
CA LEU A 32 -2.72 5.73 8.26
C LEU A 32 -1.90 6.28 9.44
N LYS A 33 -1.86 5.54 10.55
CA LYS A 33 -1.11 5.96 11.75
C LYS A 33 0.37 6.17 11.44
N ARG A 34 0.98 5.23 10.72
CA ARG A 34 2.40 5.34 10.33
C ARG A 34 2.65 6.57 9.47
N LYS A 35 1.79 6.85 8.48
CA LYS A 35 1.89 8.04 7.62
C LYS A 35 1.85 9.33 8.45
N VAL A 36 0.90 9.45 9.38
CA VAL A 36 0.74 10.63 10.25
C VAL A 36 1.99 10.87 11.11
N PHE A 37 2.64 9.80 11.59
CA PHE A 37 3.88 9.88 12.38
C PHE A 37 5.17 9.86 11.52
N ALA A 38 5.07 10.06 10.20
CA ALA A 38 6.21 9.99 9.26
C ALA A 38 7.05 8.69 9.41
N CYS A 39 6.42 7.60 9.83
CA CYS A 39 7.05 6.30 9.95
C CYS A 39 7.07 5.56 8.61
N PRO A 40 8.07 4.71 8.33
CA PRO A 40 8.09 3.91 7.11
C PRO A 40 6.84 3.05 6.94
N LEU A 41 6.24 3.14 5.75
CA LEU A 41 5.10 2.31 5.34
C LEU A 41 5.57 0.91 4.94
N PRO A 42 4.74 -0.14 5.14
CA PRO A 42 5.06 -1.49 4.69
C PRO A 42 5.31 -1.58 3.17
N ALA A 43 4.54 -0.80 2.40
CA ALA A 43 4.71 -0.63 0.96
C ALA A 43 4.15 0.73 0.50
N SER A 44 4.76 1.33 -0.52
CA SER A 44 4.30 2.57 -1.14
C SER A 44 3.28 2.27 -2.24
N ILE A 45 2.10 1.79 -1.83
CA ILE A 45 1.04 1.32 -2.75
C ILE A 45 -0.23 2.18 -2.74
N ILE A 46 -0.39 3.06 -1.73
CA ILE A 46 -1.53 3.98 -1.62
C ILE A 46 -1.04 5.36 -2.11
N PRO A 47 -1.53 5.87 -3.27
CA PRO A 47 -1.12 7.16 -3.80
C PRO A 47 -1.68 8.33 -2.98
N GLU A 48 -1.05 9.50 -3.11
CA GLU A 48 -1.56 10.75 -2.52
C GLU A 48 -2.43 11.48 -3.53
N VAL A 49 -3.69 11.75 -3.17
CA VAL A 49 -4.65 12.47 -4.02
C VAL A 49 -5.57 13.31 -3.14
N ASP A 50 -5.93 14.50 -3.63
CA ASP A 50 -6.99 15.30 -3.03
C ASP A 50 -8.35 14.78 -3.53
N VAL A 51 -8.89 13.81 -2.78
CA VAL A 51 -10.15 13.13 -3.12
C VAL A 51 -11.31 14.11 -3.21
N CYS A 52 -11.29 15.20 -2.43
CA CYS A 52 -12.38 16.18 -2.40
C CYS A 52 -12.41 17.11 -3.63
N LYS A 53 -11.33 17.14 -4.42
CA LYS A 53 -11.22 17.95 -5.65
C LYS A 53 -11.29 17.11 -6.93
N SER A 54 -11.48 15.81 -6.80
CA SER A 54 -11.46 14.87 -7.94
C SER A 54 -12.85 14.30 -8.13
N ASP A 55 -13.29 14.17 -9.38
CA ASP A 55 -14.49 13.38 -9.64
C ASP A 55 -14.21 11.89 -9.37
N PRO A 56 -15.17 11.11 -8.86
CA PRO A 56 -14.94 9.71 -8.51
C PRO A 56 -14.47 8.85 -9.69
N TRP A 57 -14.86 9.19 -10.92
CA TRP A 57 -14.46 8.49 -12.15
C TRP A 57 -13.08 8.90 -12.68
N ASP A 58 -12.52 10.00 -12.18
CA ASP A 58 -11.16 10.45 -12.53
C ASP A 58 -10.09 9.82 -11.63
N LEU A 59 -10.49 9.14 -10.56
CA LEU A 59 -9.59 8.41 -9.68
C LEU A 59 -9.15 7.09 -10.36
N PRO A 60 -7.84 6.78 -10.39
CA PRO A 60 -7.29 5.60 -11.04
C PRO A 60 -7.65 4.27 -10.35
#